data_AF-A0A4R8BES1-F1
#
_entry.id   AF-A0A4R8BES1-F1
#
_cell.length_a   1.000
_cell.length_b   1.000
_cell.length_c   1.000
_cell.angle_alpha   90.00
_cell.angle_beta   90.00
_cell.angle_gamma   90.00
#
_symmetry.space_group_name_H-M   'P 1'
#
loop_
_entity.id
_entity.type
_entity.pdbx_description
1 polymer ?
#
loop_
_entity_poly.entity_id
_entity_poly.type
_entity_poly.pdbx_seq_one_letter_code
_entity_poly.pdbx_strand_id
1 'polypeptide(L)'
;MNIELFLDLDYDNQKSQIITIEINENLSIGELLSKIHKKTKTNPYREIKWGENVHKISCSYYFKSGTEFGNFQMISDLEQKISDFPKNGKNQELSLFIDENFGLVN
;
A
#
# COMPACT_ATOMS: atom_id res chain seq x y z
N MET A 1 -15.68 0.09 -0.17
CA MET A 1 -15.06 0.08 1.18
C MET A 1 -14.24 1.34 1.40
N ASN A 2 -14.11 1.78 2.64
CA ASN A 2 -13.15 2.82 3.04
C ASN A 2 -11.79 2.17 3.33
N ILE A 3 -10.72 2.90 3.07
CA ILE A 3 -9.34 2.46 3.26
C ILE A 3 -8.58 3.62 3.88
N GLU A 4 -7.86 3.34 4.96
CA GLU A 4 -6.85 4.24 5.49
C GLU A 4 -5.56 4.01 4.69
N LEU A 5 -5.12 5.02 3.95
CA LEU A 5 -3.96 4.94 3.07
C LEU A 5 -2.83 5.83 3.56
N PHE A 6 -1.65 5.24 3.67
CA PHE A 6 -0.37 5.90 3.89
C PHE A 6 0.46 5.80 2.61
N LEU A 7 0.98 6.92 2.14
CA LEU A 7 1.94 6.99 1.02
C LEU A 7 3.34 7.41 1.48
N ASP A 8 3.45 7.85 2.74
CA ASP A 8 4.69 8.21 3.39
C ASP A 8 4.55 7.90 4.89
N LEU A 9 5.61 7.34 5.48
CA LEU A 9 5.71 7.05 6.90
C LEU A 9 6.81 7.92 7.50
N ASP A 10 6.52 9.21 7.65
CA ASP A 10 7.32 10.09 8.49
C ASP A 10 6.95 9.81 9.96
N TYR A 11 7.93 9.38 10.76
CA TYR A 11 7.76 9.08 12.19
C TYR A 11 7.22 10.28 12.98
N ASP A 12 7.53 11.51 12.53
CA ASP A 12 7.14 12.74 13.23
C ASP A 12 5.85 13.36 12.67
N ASN A 13 5.40 12.96 11.46
CA ASN A 13 4.28 13.61 10.75
C ASN A 13 3.48 12.64 9.86
N GLN A 14 3.02 11.52 10.43
CA GLN A 14 2.19 10.56 9.69
C GLN A 14 0.89 11.18 9.19
N LYS A 15 0.78 11.31 7.87
CA LYS A 15 -0.44 11.71 7.17
C LYS A 15 -1.05 10.49 6.50
N SER A 16 -2.09 9.93 7.12
CA SER A 16 -3.02 9.04 6.43
C SER A 16 -4.17 9.82 5.81
N GLN A 17 -4.69 9.31 4.70
CA GLN A 17 -5.92 9.77 4.10
C GLN A 17 -6.93 8.61 4.04
N ILE A 18 -8.20 8.93 4.27
CA ILE A 18 -9.28 7.97 4.03
C ILE A 18 -9.72 8.09 2.58
N ILE A 19 -9.64 6.99 1.83
CA ILE A 19 -10.15 6.90 0.47
C ILE A 19 -11.24 5.85 0.36
N THR A 20 -12.25 6.10 -0.46
CA THR A 20 -13.31 5.13 -0.75
C THR A 20 -13.04 4.46 -2.09
N ILE A 21 -12.95 3.12 -2.08
CA ILE A 21 -12.81 2.29 -3.28
C ILE A 21 -14.05 1.41 -3.43
N GLU A 22 -14.64 1.41 -4.63
CA GLU A 22 -15.69 0.48 -4.99
C GLU A 22 -15.05 -0.85 -5.42
N ILE A 23 -15.13 -1.86 -4.55
CA ILE A 23 -14.58 -3.20 -4.79
C ILE A 23 -15.32 -4.22 -3.91
N ASN A 24 -15.41 -5.45 -4.40
CA ASN A 24 -15.89 -6.60 -3.65
C ASN A 24 -14.74 -7.17 -2.79
N GLU A 25 -14.95 -7.30 -1.48
CA GLU A 25 -13.90 -7.78 -0.56
C GLU A 25 -13.52 -9.26 -0.75
N ASN A 26 -14.28 -10.03 -1.55
CA ASN A 26 -13.91 -11.40 -1.93
C ASN A 26 -12.87 -11.46 -3.07
N LEU A 27 -12.53 -10.32 -3.67
CA LEU A 27 -11.49 -10.19 -4.70
C LEU A 27 -10.11 -10.10 -4.07
N SER A 28 -9.07 -10.18 -4.91
CA SER A 28 -7.69 -10.17 -4.46
C SER A 28 -7.22 -8.78 -4.02
N ILE A 29 -6.26 -8.74 -3.11
CA ILE A 29 -5.63 -7.49 -2.66
C ILE A 29 -4.88 -6.80 -3.81
N GLY A 30 -4.35 -7.56 -4.78
CA GLY A 30 -3.75 -7.02 -6.00
C GLY A 30 -4.74 -6.19 -6.84
N GLU A 31 -5.99 -6.64 -6.96
CA GLU A 31 -7.03 -5.86 -7.65
C GLU A 31 -7.34 -4.55 -6.90
N LEU A 32 -7.34 -4.59 -5.56
CA LEU A 32 -7.52 -3.39 -4.74
C LEU A 32 -6.39 -2.38 -4.96
N LEU A 33 -5.14 -2.84 -4.89
CA LEU A 33 -3.95 -2.00 -5.08
C LEU A 33 -3.94 -1.37 -6.48
N SER A 34 -4.31 -2.13 -7.52
CA SER A 34 -4.47 -1.60 -8.88
C SER A 34 -5.51 -0.46 -8.95
N LYS A 35 -6.65 -0.61 -8.27
CA LYS A 35 -7.66 0.47 -8.18
C LYS A 35 -7.16 1.66 -7.37
N ILE A 36 -6.39 1.44 -6.32
CA ILE A 36 -5.78 2.52 -5.52
C ILE A 36 -4.85 3.33 -6.42
N HIS A 37 -3.88 2.72 -7.09
CA HIS A 37 -2.96 3.41 -8.01
C HIS A 37 -3.70 4.23 -9.08
N LYS A 38 -4.75 3.65 -9.69
CA LYS A 38 -5.59 4.38 -10.66
C LYS A 38 -6.28 5.59 -10.04
N LYS A 39 -6.76 5.49 -8.80
CA LYS A 39 -7.47 6.57 -8.11
C LYS A 39 -6.54 7.67 -7.60
N THR A 40 -5.40 7.29 -7.01
CA THR A 40 -4.39 8.21 -6.48
C THR A 40 -3.49 8.79 -7.56
N LYS A 41 -3.56 8.25 -8.78
CA LYS A 41 -2.65 8.55 -9.90
C LYS A 41 -1.19 8.28 -9.54
N THR A 42 -0.93 7.32 -8.64
CA THR A 42 0.42 6.87 -8.32
C THR A 42 0.83 5.73 -9.22
N ASN A 43 2.13 5.63 -9.50
CA ASN A 43 2.66 4.60 -10.39
C ASN A 43 2.94 3.33 -9.56
N PRO A 44 2.53 2.12 -9.98
CA PRO A 44 2.84 0.87 -9.26
C PRO A 44 4.32 0.48 -9.31
N TYR A 45 5.13 1.24 -10.02
CA TYR A 45 6.57 1.06 -10.09
C TYR A 45 7.26 2.42 -10.24
N ARG A 46 8.54 2.46 -9.88
CA ARG A 46 9.45 3.54 -10.23
C ARG A 46 10.46 3.07 -11.27
N GLU A 47 10.87 3.99 -12.13
CA GLU A 47 11.92 3.74 -13.11
C GLU A 47 13.26 4.26 -12.57
N ILE A 48 14.28 3.41 -12.57
CA ILE A 48 15.65 3.79 -12.21
C ILE A 48 16.52 3.59 -13.44
N LYS A 49 17.29 4.62 -13.78
CA LYS A 49 18.33 4.51 -14.79
C LYS A 49 19.62 4.03 -14.12
N TRP A 50 20.14 2.88 -14.56
CA TRP A 50 21.43 2.35 -14.13
C TRP A 50 22.31 2.17 -15.37
N GLY A 51 23.30 3.05 -15.52
CA GLY A 51 24.08 3.15 -16.77
C GLY A 51 23.18 3.54 -17.96
N GLU A 52 23.19 2.72 -19.01
CA GLU A 52 22.36 2.94 -20.21
C GLU A 52 20.98 2.29 -20.13
N ASN A 53 20.72 1.46 -19.11
CA ASN A 53 19.47 0.70 -18.98
C ASN A 53 18.47 1.38 -18.04
N VAL A 54 17.18 1.23 -18.34
CA VAL A 54 16.07 1.63 -17.46
C VAL A 54 15.49 0.37 -16.81
N HIS A 55 15.51 0.33 -15.49
CA HIS A 55 14.95 -0.73 -14.66
C HIS A 55 13.65 -0.26 -14.01
N LYS A 56 12.67 -1.16 -13.88
CA LYS A 56 11.43 -0.90 -13.14
C LYS A 56 11.47 -1.62 -11.81
N ILE A 57 11.24 -0.87 -10.73
CA ILE A 57 11.14 -1.42 -9.36
C ILE A 57 9.70 -1.23 -8.89
N SER A 58 9.02 -2.33 -8.60
CA SER A 58 7.65 -2.31 -8.09
C SER A 58 7.58 -1.64 -6.71
N CYS A 59 6.46 -0.97 -6.43
CA CYS A 59 6.14 -0.54 -5.07
C CYS A 59 6.07 -1.75 -4.13
N SER A 60 6.38 -1.51 -2.86
CA SER A 60 6.11 -2.48 -1.80
C SER A 60 4.83 -2.10 -1.07
N TYR A 61 4.07 -3.11 -0.68
CA TYR A 61 2.74 -2.94 -0.11
C TYR A 61 2.69 -3.54 1.27
N TYR A 62 2.06 -2.84 2.20
CA TYR A 62 1.96 -3.24 3.60
C TYR A 62 0.54 -3.06 4.10
N PHE A 63 0.13 -3.91 5.04
CA PHE A 63 -1.13 -3.77 5.77
C PHE A 63 -0.86 -3.64 7.27
N LYS A 64 -1.75 -2.94 7.97
CA LYS A 64 -1.65 -2.78 9.43
C LYS A 64 -2.18 -4.02 10.14
N SER A 65 -1.27 -4.87 10.61
CA SER A 65 -1.55 -6.15 11.29
C SER A 65 -2.01 -6.02 12.74
N GLY A 66 -1.75 -4.89 13.40
CA GLY A 66 -2.18 -4.60 14.77
C GLY A 66 -2.65 -3.15 14.95
N THR A 67 -3.05 -2.78 16.16
CA THR A 67 -3.54 -1.43 16.47
C THR A 67 -2.41 -0.42 16.70
N GLU A 68 -1.25 -0.90 17.16
CA GLU A 68 -0.09 -0.06 17.49
C GLU A 68 0.61 0.54 16.25
N PHE A 69 1.36 1.59 16.54
CA PHE A 69 2.16 2.36 15.60
C PHE A 69 3.40 1.53 15.20
N GLY A 70 3.47 1.09 13.95
CA GLY A 70 4.57 0.25 13.45
C GLY A 70 4.20 -1.20 13.16
N ASN A 71 2.98 -1.64 13.48
CA ASN A 71 2.51 -2.99 13.18
C ASN A 71 2.13 -3.17 11.69
N PHE A 72 2.99 -2.73 10.77
CA PHE A 72 2.83 -2.97 9.34
C PHE A 72 3.53 -4.26 8.93
N GLN A 73 2.82 -5.10 8.19
CA GLN A 73 3.35 -6.32 7.60
C GLN A 73 3.28 -6.21 6.09
N MET A 74 4.32 -6.70 5.42
CA MET A 74 4.38 -6.70 3.96
C MET A 74 3.34 -7.67 3.40
N ILE A 75 2.63 -7.24 2.35
CA ILE A 75 1.77 -8.11 1.56
C ILE A 75 2.66 -8.92 0.63
N SER A 76 2.86 -10.20 0.97
CA SER A 76 3.68 -11.14 0.18
C SER A 76 2.88 -11.86 -0.90
N ASP A 77 1.57 -11.98 -0.74
CA ASP A 77 0.67 -12.65 -1.68
C ASP A 77 -0.40 -11.67 -2.16
N LEU A 78 -0.32 -11.30 -3.45
CA LEU A 78 -1.28 -10.39 -4.08
C LEU A 78 -2.60 -11.07 -4.46
N GLU A 79 -2.66 -12.40 -4.45
CA GLU A 79 -3.88 -13.17 -4.73
C GLU A 79 -4.72 -13.40 -3.47
N GLN A 80 -4.18 -13.10 -2.29
CA GLN A 80 -4.92 -13.16 -1.03
C GLN A 80 -6.16 -12.25 -1.08
N LYS A 81 -7.28 -12.73 -0.54
CA LYS A 81 -8.54 -11.97 -0.56
C LYS A 81 -8.47 -10.78 0.36
N ILE A 82 -9.09 -9.68 -0.05
CA ILE A 82 -9.20 -8.45 0.76
C ILE A 82 -9.85 -8.74 2.12
N SER A 83 -10.85 -9.63 2.16
CA SER A 83 -11.56 -10.04 3.37
C SER A 83 -10.67 -10.70 4.43
N ASP A 84 -9.51 -11.23 4.02
CA ASP A 84 -8.61 -11.97 4.91
C ASP A 84 -7.65 -11.03 5.67
N PHE A 85 -7.61 -9.74 5.29
CA PHE A 85 -6.76 -8.75 5.94
C PHE A 85 -7.46 -8.11 7.14
N PRO A 86 -6.74 -7.87 8.24
CA PRO A 86 -7.32 -7.27 9.43
C PRO A 86 -7.65 -5.78 9.21
N LYS A 87 -8.75 -5.34 9.80
CA LYS A 87 -9.26 -3.97 9.66
C LYS A 87 -8.87 -3.10 10.87
N ASN A 88 -7.57 -2.84 11.00
CA ASN A 88 -6.99 -2.11 12.14
C ASN A 88 -6.78 -0.60 11.87
N GLY A 89 -7.45 -0.04 10.87
CA GLY A 89 -7.45 1.39 10.60
C GLY A 89 -8.16 2.20 11.69
N LYS A 90 -8.00 3.53 11.66
CA LYS A 90 -8.56 4.46 12.66
C LYS A 90 -10.07 4.28 12.88
N ASN A 91 -10.85 3.94 11.84
CA ASN A 91 -12.28 3.65 11.96
C ASN A 91 -12.65 2.19 11.65
N GLN A 92 -11.78 1.25 12.02
CA GLN A 92 -11.94 -0.18 11.70
C GLN A 92 -12.03 -0.46 10.20
N GLU A 93 -11.28 0.31 9.41
CA GLU A 93 -11.09 0.04 7.98
C GLU A 93 -9.81 -0.75 7.72
N LEU A 94 -9.67 -1.26 6.49
CA LEU A 94 -8.38 -1.75 6.02
C LEU A 94 -7.39 -0.58 5.98
N SER A 95 -6.20 -0.79 6.53
CA SER A 95 -5.16 0.23 6.62
C SER A 95 -3.93 -0.24 5.85
N LEU A 96 -3.57 0.50 4.81
CA LEU A 96 -2.54 0.15 3.84
C LEU A 96 -1.45 1.21 3.80
N PHE A 97 -0.20 0.74 3.72
CA PHE A 97 0.94 1.57 3.39
C PHE A 97 1.51 1.14 2.05
N ILE A 98 1.70 2.10 1.14
CA ILE A 98 2.35 1.91 -0.15
C ILE A 98 3.69 2.63 -0.09
N ASP A 99 4.78 1.87 -0.11
CA ASP A 99 6.13 2.42 -0.16
C ASP A 99 6.57 2.59 -1.62
N GLU A 100 6.63 3.84 -2.06
CA GLU A 100 7.11 4.24 -3.39
C GLU A 100 8.64 4.49 -3.39
N ASN A 101 9.27 4.53 -2.22
CA ASN A 101 10.57 5.14 -2.00
C ASN A 101 11.75 4.18 -1.92
N PHE A 102 11.57 2.85 -1.87
CA PHE A 102 12.66 1.87 -1.68
C PHE A 102 13.97 2.22 -2.40
N GLY A 103 14.86 2.88 -1.65
CA GLY A 103 16.16 3.37 -2.07
C GLY A 103 17.21 2.30 -1.87
N LEU A 104 18.21 2.30 -2.76
CA LEU A 104 19.47 1.63 -2.50
C LEU A 104 20.02 2.16 -1.17
N VAL A 105 20.12 1.30 -0.17
CA VAL A 105 21.06 1.50 0.91
C VAL A 105 22.43 1.16 0.32
N ASN A 106 23.35 2.12 0.36
CA ASN A 106 24.72 2.04 -0.15
C ASN A 106 25.41 0.70 0.18
#